data_AF-A0A0A6ZRJ7-F1
#
_entry.id   AF-A0A0A6ZRJ7-F1
#
_cell.length_a   1.000
_cell.length_b   1.000
_cell.length_c   1.000
_cell.angle_alpha   90.00
_cell.angle_beta   90.00
_cell.angle_gamma   90.00
#
_symmetry.space_group_name_H-M   'P 1'
#
loop_
_entity.id
_entity.type
_entity.pdbx_description
1 polymer ?
#
loop_
_entity_poly.entity_id
_entity_poly.type
_entity_poly.pdbx_seq_one_letter_code
_entity_poly.pdbx_strand_id
1 'polypeptide(L)'
;MSSRRYSIFSSDIPHQKNYASLGEKKLAAQLCKLAPRLGKRLAADIAQALAEQTVVVPGTNAAAVVLPRLALQLITLRKQRDEVALEVEQRVLAHPLYPVLTSMPGAGVRTAARLPTEVACRAFASAAHLAAYAGLAPVTRRSGSSIRGGHNQALIALARRRCDVLFAMMRDGTFYPPQGS
;
A
#
# COMPACT_ATOMS: atom_id res chain seq x y z
N MET A 1 15.64 -1.73 6.87
CA MET A 1 16.21 -2.23 5.58
C MET A 1 15.19 -2.20 4.43
N SER A 2 14.55 -1.05 4.12
CA SER A 2 13.58 -0.96 3.00
C SER A 2 13.59 0.40 2.29
N SER A 3 14.77 0.94 2.00
CA SER A 3 14.90 2.23 1.28
C SER A 3 15.19 2.09 -0.23
N ARG A 4 15.35 0.87 -0.76
CA ARG A 4 15.76 0.66 -2.17
C ARG A 4 14.63 0.60 -3.20
N ARG A 5 13.36 0.71 -2.79
CA ARG A 5 12.22 0.59 -3.73
C ARG A 5 11.59 1.91 -4.18
N TYR A 6 11.97 3.04 -3.60
CA TYR A 6 11.30 4.33 -3.84
C TYR A 6 12.05 5.27 -4.79
N SER A 7 13.33 5.00 -5.13
CA SER A 7 14.14 5.95 -5.91
C SER A 7 14.06 5.80 -7.44
N ILE A 8 13.37 4.79 -7.98
CA ILE A 8 13.44 4.46 -9.42
C ILE A 8 12.52 5.35 -10.29
N PHE A 9 11.60 6.12 -9.70
CA PHE A 9 10.54 6.81 -10.46
C PHE A 9 10.75 8.32 -10.71
N SER A 10 11.91 8.90 -10.36
CA SER A 10 12.02 10.36 -10.23
C SER A 10 12.76 11.14 -11.35
N SER A 11 13.26 10.56 -12.44
CA SER A 11 14.07 11.39 -13.37
C SER A 11 13.81 11.28 -14.87
N ASP A 12 13.17 10.24 -15.40
CA ASP A 12 13.25 9.99 -16.84
C ASP A 12 11.92 9.55 -17.47
N ILE A 13 10.88 10.37 -17.40
CA ILE A 13 9.78 10.26 -18.38
C ILE A 13 10.18 11.12 -19.60
N PRO A 14 10.48 10.51 -20.77
CA PRO A 14 10.93 11.23 -21.96
C PRO A 14 9.77 11.96 -22.63
N HIS A 15 9.21 12.97 -21.96
CA HIS A 15 8.09 13.77 -22.44
C HIS A 15 8.42 14.66 -23.67
N GLN A 16 9.67 14.67 -24.12
CA GLN A 16 10.16 15.54 -25.19
C GLN A 16 10.97 14.84 -26.28
N LYS A 17 11.18 13.51 -26.20
CA LYS A 17 11.91 12.80 -27.25
C LYS A 17 10.95 12.37 -28.33
N ASN A 18 11.22 12.77 -29.57
CA ASN A 18 10.49 12.31 -30.74
C ASN A 18 10.66 10.78 -30.84
N TYR A 19 9.68 10.01 -30.36
CA TYR A 19 9.78 8.55 -30.30
C TYR A 19 9.96 7.93 -31.69
N ALA A 20 9.45 8.60 -32.74
CA ALA A 20 9.67 8.23 -34.12
C ALA A 20 11.16 8.18 -34.50
N SER A 21 12.02 8.99 -33.87
CA SER A 21 13.45 9.02 -34.18
C SER A 21 14.31 8.05 -33.35
N LEU A 22 13.74 7.40 -32.32
CA LEU A 22 14.51 6.49 -31.44
C LEU A 22 14.60 5.06 -31.96
N GLY A 23 13.64 4.60 -32.76
CA GLY A 23 13.53 3.20 -33.20
C GLY A 23 13.15 2.25 -32.05
N GLU A 24 12.39 1.20 -32.37
CA GLU A 24 11.76 0.30 -31.39
C GLU A 24 12.76 -0.28 -30.37
N LYS A 25 13.94 -0.71 -30.81
CA LYS A 25 14.96 -1.31 -29.93
C LYS A 25 15.44 -0.34 -28.83
N LYS A 26 15.68 0.93 -29.17
CA LYS A 26 16.11 1.93 -28.16
C LYS A 26 14.95 2.34 -27.26
N LEU A 27 13.73 2.40 -27.81
CA LEU A 27 12.51 2.64 -27.04
C LEU A 27 12.27 1.52 -26.01
N ALA A 28 12.37 0.26 -26.43
CA ALA A 28 12.25 -0.90 -25.55
C ALA A 28 13.31 -0.89 -24.44
N ALA A 29 14.56 -0.53 -24.75
CA ALA A 29 15.62 -0.43 -23.75
C ALA A 29 15.33 0.63 -22.69
N GLN A 30 14.78 1.78 -23.07
CA GLN A 30 14.38 2.84 -22.13
C GLN A 30 13.15 2.44 -21.32
N LEU A 31 12.10 1.94 -21.96
CA LEU A 31 10.87 1.53 -21.28
C LEU A 31 11.10 0.35 -20.33
N CYS A 32 12.01 -0.58 -20.63
CA CYS A 32 12.35 -1.67 -19.71
C CYS A 32 13.00 -1.18 -18.41
N LYS A 33 13.70 -0.03 -18.41
CA LYS A 33 14.25 0.56 -17.18
C LYS A 33 13.13 1.06 -16.25
N LEU A 34 12.04 1.57 -16.82
CA LEU A 34 10.91 2.12 -16.08
C LEU A 34 9.83 1.06 -15.77
N ALA A 35 9.63 0.10 -16.67
CA ALA A 35 8.62 -0.94 -16.61
C ALA A 35 9.16 -2.28 -17.15
N PRO A 36 9.93 -3.05 -16.35
CA PRO A 36 10.64 -4.25 -16.82
C PRO A 36 9.74 -5.32 -17.45
N ARG A 37 8.49 -5.44 -16.98
CA ARG A 37 7.54 -6.45 -17.45
C ARG A 37 6.76 -6.02 -18.70
N LEU A 38 6.67 -4.72 -18.96
CA LEU A 38 5.81 -4.17 -20.03
C LEU A 38 6.61 -3.47 -21.13
N GLY A 39 7.87 -3.09 -20.88
CA GLY A 39 8.62 -2.19 -21.74
C GLY A 39 8.81 -2.68 -23.18
N LYS A 40 9.04 -3.98 -23.38
CA LYS A 40 9.14 -4.57 -24.73
C LYS A 40 7.81 -4.51 -25.48
N ARG A 41 6.72 -4.91 -24.82
CA ARG A 41 5.37 -4.89 -25.39
C ARG A 41 4.95 -3.46 -25.75
N LEU A 42 5.10 -2.53 -24.82
CA LEU A 42 4.77 -1.12 -25.04
C LEU A 42 5.58 -0.50 -26.18
N ALA A 43 6.87 -0.85 -26.32
CA ALA A 43 7.68 -0.36 -27.43
C ALA A 43 7.18 -0.87 -28.78
N ALA A 44 6.80 -2.16 -28.88
CA ALA A 44 6.21 -2.73 -30.08
C ALA A 44 4.85 -2.09 -30.39
N ASP A 45 3.96 -1.98 -29.40
CA ASP A 45 2.65 -1.35 -29.54
C ASP A 45 2.77 0.11 -30.03
N ILE A 46 3.73 0.88 -29.50
CA ILE A 46 4.00 2.27 -29.92
C ILE A 46 4.56 2.32 -31.34
N ALA A 47 5.51 1.45 -31.68
CA ALA A 47 6.11 1.41 -33.02
C ALA A 47 5.07 1.06 -34.08
N GLN A 48 4.21 0.09 -33.79
CA GLN A 48 3.09 -0.29 -34.65
C GLN A 48 2.10 0.87 -34.80
N ALA A 49 1.68 1.50 -33.70
CA ALA A 49 0.74 2.62 -33.75
C ALA A 49 1.29 3.81 -34.56
N LEU A 50 2.59 4.11 -34.45
CA LEU A 50 3.24 5.17 -35.24
C LEU A 50 3.31 4.81 -36.74
N ALA A 51 3.48 3.54 -37.08
CA ALA A 51 3.50 3.07 -38.48
C ALA A 51 2.11 3.10 -39.12
N GLU A 52 1.06 2.83 -38.35
CA GLU A 52 -0.34 2.84 -38.80
C GLU A 52 -0.97 4.25 -38.77
N GLN A 53 -0.32 5.22 -38.11
CA GLN A 53 -0.82 6.59 -37.98
C GLN A 53 -0.80 7.30 -39.34
N THR A 54 -1.97 7.37 -39.99
CA THR A 54 -2.15 7.94 -41.34
C THR A 54 -2.84 9.30 -41.35
N VAL A 55 -3.47 9.72 -40.23
CA VAL A 55 -4.19 11.00 -40.13
C VAL A 55 -3.90 11.67 -38.78
N VAL A 56 -3.59 12.97 -38.82
CA VAL A 56 -3.53 13.83 -37.63
C VAL A 56 -4.84 14.60 -37.53
N VAL A 57 -5.66 14.27 -36.53
CA VAL A 57 -6.97 14.94 -36.32
C VAL A 57 -6.74 16.33 -35.72
N PRO A 58 -7.47 17.38 -36.19
CA PRO A 58 -7.47 18.69 -35.54
C PRO A 58 -7.84 18.55 -34.06
N GLY A 59 -6.92 18.95 -33.16
CA GLY A 59 -7.09 18.80 -31.70
C GLY A 59 -6.05 17.90 -31.02
N THR A 60 -5.28 17.11 -31.78
CA THR A 60 -4.13 16.33 -31.26
C THR A 60 -3.06 17.21 -30.57
N ASN A 61 -2.90 18.47 -31.00
CA ASN A 61 -2.03 19.44 -30.32
C ASN A 61 -2.44 19.72 -28.87
N ALA A 62 -3.72 19.60 -28.51
CA ALA A 62 -4.15 19.76 -27.12
C ALA A 62 -3.59 18.64 -26.23
N ALA A 63 -3.59 17.39 -26.72
CA ALA A 63 -2.99 16.27 -26.00
C ALA A 63 -1.47 16.45 -25.81
N ALA A 64 -0.78 17.00 -26.81
CA ALA A 64 0.65 17.31 -26.72
C ALA A 64 0.97 18.38 -25.64
N VAL A 65 0.00 19.23 -25.28
CA VAL A 65 0.12 20.22 -24.20
C VAL A 65 -0.31 19.66 -22.85
N VAL A 66 -1.40 18.89 -22.79
CA VAL A 66 -2.01 18.42 -21.55
C VAL A 66 -1.26 17.22 -20.95
N LEU A 67 -0.85 16.24 -21.76
CA LEU A 67 -0.23 15.01 -21.27
C LEU A 67 1.10 15.25 -20.52
N PRO A 68 2.03 16.12 -20.97
CA PRO A 68 3.24 16.41 -20.20
C PRO A 68 2.93 17.04 -18.84
N ARG A 69 1.92 17.91 -18.76
CA ARG A 69 1.51 18.54 -17.50
C ARG A 69 0.96 17.51 -16.52
N LEU A 70 0.09 16.62 -16.98
CA LEU A 70 -0.45 15.53 -16.14
C LEU A 70 0.66 14.55 -15.71
N ALA A 71 1.59 14.22 -16.61
CA ALA A 71 2.73 13.37 -16.28
C ALA A 71 3.60 14.00 -15.18
N LEU A 72 3.89 15.30 -15.29
CA LEU A 72 4.61 16.05 -14.25
C LEU A 72 3.84 16.09 -12.94
N GLN A 73 2.53 16.35 -12.96
CA GLN A 73 1.69 16.32 -11.76
C GLN A 73 1.73 14.95 -11.07
N LEU A 74 1.66 13.85 -11.84
CA LEU A 74 1.76 12.49 -11.29
C LEU A 74 3.14 12.20 -10.70
N ILE A 75 4.23 12.67 -11.32
CA ILE A 75 5.58 12.54 -10.77
C ILE A 75 5.66 13.26 -9.43
N THR A 76 5.21 14.52 -9.39
CA THR A 76 5.21 15.34 -8.17
C THR A 76 4.37 14.69 -7.06
N LEU A 77 3.16 14.21 -7.37
CA LEU A 77 2.30 13.52 -6.41
C LEU A 77 2.93 12.24 -5.87
N ARG A 78 3.62 11.46 -6.73
CA ARG A 78 4.34 10.26 -6.29
C ARG A 78 5.49 10.61 -5.35
N LYS A 79 6.25 11.65 -5.66
CA LYS A 79 7.32 12.14 -4.78
C LYS A 79 6.76 12.60 -3.43
N GLN A 80 5.71 13.42 -3.45
CA GLN A 80 5.03 13.87 -2.22
C GLN A 80 4.51 12.70 -1.38
N ARG A 81 3.91 11.69 -2.02
CA ARG A 81 3.48 10.47 -1.32
C ARG A 81 4.65 9.76 -0.63
N ASP A 82 5.79 9.68 -1.29
CA ASP A 82 6.97 9.01 -0.73
C ASP A 82 7.58 9.82 0.43
N GLU A 83 7.59 11.14 0.33
CA GLU A 83 7.97 12.04 1.44
C GLU A 83 7.03 11.89 2.65
N VAL A 84 5.71 11.92 2.43
CA VAL A 84 4.72 11.70 3.48
C VAL A 84 4.87 10.31 4.11
N ALA A 85 5.19 9.28 3.33
CA ALA A 85 5.42 7.94 3.87
C ALA A 85 6.60 7.91 4.85
N LEU A 86 7.68 8.65 4.56
CA LEU A 86 8.83 8.79 5.48
C LEU A 86 8.45 9.56 6.74
N GLU A 87 7.70 10.65 6.62
CA GLU A 87 7.23 11.41 7.79
C GLU A 87 6.33 10.56 8.69
N VAL A 88 5.43 9.77 8.11
CA VAL A 88 4.57 8.83 8.85
C VAL A 88 5.42 7.80 9.59
N GLU A 89 6.41 7.20 8.92
CA GLU A 89 7.32 6.24 9.57
C GLU A 89 8.06 6.87 10.75
N GLN A 90 8.61 8.08 10.59
CA GLN A 90 9.28 8.81 11.68
C GLN A 90 8.34 9.10 12.85
N ARG A 91 7.13 9.58 12.59
CA ARG A 91 6.13 9.86 13.63
C ARG A 91 5.71 8.59 14.37
N VAL A 92 5.58 7.48 13.65
CA VAL A 92 5.24 6.18 14.25
C VAL A 92 6.38 5.68 15.12
N LEU A 93 7.63 5.77 14.67
CA LEU A 93 8.80 5.39 15.48
C LEU A 93 8.93 6.23 16.76
N ALA A 94 8.57 7.52 16.71
CA ALA A 94 8.58 8.40 17.87
C ALA A 94 7.36 8.22 18.80
N HIS A 95 6.36 7.44 18.39
CA HIS A 95 5.11 7.31 19.14
C HIS A 95 5.30 6.45 20.41
N PRO A 96 4.80 6.85 21.59
CA PRO A 96 4.97 6.09 22.84
C PRO A 96 4.48 4.65 22.79
N LEU A 97 3.40 4.38 22.05
CA LEU A 97 2.86 3.02 21.85
C LEU A 97 3.67 2.16 20.86
N TYR A 98 4.65 2.72 20.13
CA TYR A 98 5.38 1.95 19.13
C TYR A 98 6.09 0.71 19.70
N PRO A 99 6.90 0.82 20.79
CA PRO A 99 7.54 -0.34 21.39
C PRO A 99 6.53 -1.39 21.88
N VAL A 100 5.40 -0.93 22.42
CA VAL A 100 4.30 -1.77 22.89
C VAL A 100 3.71 -2.56 21.72
N LEU A 101 3.29 -1.88 20.65
CA LEU A 101 2.66 -2.52 19.50
C LEU A 101 3.60 -3.48 18.77
N THR A 102 4.87 -3.13 18.62
CA THR A 102 5.85 -3.99 17.91
C THR A 102 6.43 -5.12 18.76
N SER A 103 6.13 -5.16 20.06
CA SER A 103 6.48 -6.32 20.89
C SER A 103 5.64 -7.57 20.57
N MET A 104 4.51 -7.39 19.89
CA MET A 104 3.68 -8.49 19.42
C MET A 104 4.28 -9.11 18.14
N PRO A 105 4.39 -10.45 18.06
CA PRO A 105 4.95 -11.10 16.87
C PRO A 105 4.11 -10.78 15.62
N GLY A 106 4.79 -10.35 14.55
CA GLY A 106 4.17 -9.97 13.28
C GLY A 106 3.65 -8.52 13.21
N ALA A 107 3.79 -7.73 14.27
CA ALA A 107 3.48 -6.30 14.26
C ALA A 107 4.74 -5.46 13.98
N GLY A 108 4.88 -4.98 12.74
CA GLY A 108 5.94 -4.04 12.34
C GLY A 108 5.43 -2.60 12.23
N VAL A 109 6.30 -1.68 11.80
CA VAL A 109 6.02 -0.24 11.65
C VAL A 109 4.70 0.05 10.92
N ARG A 110 4.39 -0.64 9.82
CA ARG A 110 3.12 -0.42 9.08
C ARG A 110 1.89 -0.79 9.90
N THR A 111 1.94 -1.91 10.63
CA THR A 111 0.84 -2.34 11.50
C THR A 111 0.70 -1.38 12.67
N ALA A 112 1.83 -0.95 13.26
CA ALA A 112 1.87 0.03 14.34
C ALA A 112 1.44 1.44 13.91
N ALA A 113 1.54 1.79 12.62
CA ALA A 113 0.99 3.03 12.07
C ALA A 113 -0.54 2.97 11.91
N ARG A 114 -1.04 1.79 11.53
CA ARG A 114 -2.45 1.57 11.20
C ARG A 114 -3.31 1.42 12.45
N LEU A 115 -2.82 0.75 13.47
CA LEU A 115 -3.58 0.51 14.71
C LEU A 115 -3.99 1.83 15.38
N PRO A 116 -3.10 2.81 15.66
CA PRO A 116 -3.50 4.10 16.17
C PRO A 116 -4.38 4.87 15.18
N THR A 117 -4.16 4.84 13.87
CA THR A 117 -5.04 5.60 12.96
C THR A 117 -6.46 5.03 12.86
N GLU A 118 -6.63 3.72 12.94
CA GLU A 118 -7.95 3.07 12.89
C GLU A 118 -8.67 3.04 14.25
N VAL A 119 -7.91 3.09 15.36
CA VAL A 119 -8.42 2.92 16.72
C VAL A 119 -8.32 4.20 17.56
N ALA A 120 -7.34 5.08 17.34
CA ALA A 120 -7.08 6.24 18.23
C ALA A 120 -8.12 7.36 18.15
N CYS A 121 -8.97 7.40 17.12
CA CYS A 121 -10.12 8.31 17.15
C CYS A 121 -11.25 7.83 18.08
N ARG A 122 -11.11 6.65 18.72
CA ARG A 122 -12.17 6.02 19.50
C ARG A 122 -11.60 5.33 20.75
N ALA A 123 -11.89 5.91 21.91
CA ALA A 123 -11.75 5.19 23.17
C ALA A 123 -12.81 4.08 23.22
N PHE A 124 -12.39 2.82 23.05
CA PHE A 124 -13.28 1.68 23.27
C PHE A 124 -13.46 1.48 24.77
N ALA A 125 -14.70 1.31 25.23
CA ALA A 125 -15.00 1.04 26.64
C ALA A 125 -14.48 -0.33 27.10
N SER A 126 -14.31 -1.28 26.16
CA SER A 126 -13.73 -2.60 26.44
C SER A 126 -13.19 -3.26 25.17
N ALA A 127 -12.38 -4.30 25.34
CA ALA A 127 -11.90 -5.14 24.25
C ALA A 127 -13.03 -5.77 23.41
N ALA A 128 -14.19 -6.05 24.02
CA ALA A 128 -15.37 -6.55 23.32
C ALA A 128 -15.92 -5.52 22.31
N HIS A 129 -15.89 -4.22 22.64
CA HIS A 129 -16.28 -3.16 21.72
C HIS A 129 -15.28 -3.02 20.56
N LEU A 130 -13.98 -3.15 20.85
CA LEU A 130 -12.95 -3.20 19.81
C LEU A 130 -13.16 -4.39 18.86
N ALA A 131 -13.42 -5.58 19.40
CA ALA A 131 -13.68 -6.78 18.62
C ALA A 131 -14.97 -6.66 17.78
N ALA A 132 -16.03 -6.05 18.33
CA ALA A 132 -17.26 -5.78 17.59
C ALA A 132 -17.02 -4.82 16.42
N TYR A 133 -16.26 -3.75 16.65
CA TYR A 133 -15.85 -2.82 15.60
C TYR A 133 -15.03 -3.50 14.51
N ALA A 134 -14.14 -4.42 14.88
CA ALA A 134 -13.35 -5.22 13.95
C ALA A 134 -14.16 -6.31 13.21
N GLY A 135 -15.48 -6.41 13.42
CA GLY A 135 -16.32 -7.42 12.79
C GLY A 135 -16.12 -8.84 13.35
N LEU A 136 -15.51 -8.96 14.53
CA LEU A 136 -15.23 -10.23 15.20
C LEU A 136 -16.33 -10.61 16.21
N ALA A 137 -17.33 -9.75 16.41
CA ALA A 137 -18.53 -10.10 17.16
C ALA A 137 -19.28 -11.27 16.49
N PRO A 138 -19.94 -12.15 17.27
CA PRO A 138 -20.56 -13.33 16.69
C PRO A 138 -21.79 -12.89 15.89
N VAL A 139 -21.74 -13.06 14.57
CA VAL A 139 -22.92 -12.87 13.72
C VAL A 139 -23.71 -14.20 13.76
N THR A 140 -24.70 -14.25 14.65
CA THR A 140 -25.71 -15.32 14.86
C THR A 140 -25.31 -16.62 15.58
N ARG A 141 -26.16 -17.02 16.54
CA ARG A 141 -26.14 -18.29 17.28
C ARG A 141 -26.57 -19.44 16.35
N ARG A 142 -25.63 -20.30 15.93
CA ARG A 142 -25.97 -21.70 15.62
C ARG A 142 -25.43 -22.59 16.73
N SER A 143 -26.34 -23.19 17.51
CA SER A 143 -26.03 -24.34 18.35
C SER A 143 -25.92 -25.56 17.43
N GLY A 144 -24.73 -25.85 16.92
CA GLY A 144 -24.53 -27.01 16.08
C GLY A 144 -23.05 -27.36 16.03
N SER A 145 -22.69 -28.47 16.67
CA SER A 145 -21.35 -29.05 16.71
C SER A 145 -20.95 -29.65 15.34
N SER A 146 -20.94 -28.82 14.29
CA SER A 146 -20.44 -29.25 12.99
C SER A 146 -18.92 -29.14 12.97
N ILE A 147 -18.26 -30.28 12.81
CA ILE A 147 -16.81 -30.46 12.75
C ILE A 147 -16.18 -29.65 11.59
N ARG A 148 -16.99 -29.22 10.59
CA ARG A 148 -16.55 -28.32 9.49
C ARG A 148 -16.56 -26.83 9.84
N GLY A 149 -17.14 -26.44 10.99
CA GLY A 149 -17.14 -25.05 11.48
C GLY A 149 -15.90 -24.67 12.30
N GLY A 150 -15.08 -25.65 12.70
CA GLY A 150 -14.02 -25.46 13.68
C GLY A 150 -12.91 -24.50 13.27
N HIS A 151 -12.47 -24.51 12.01
CA HIS A 151 -11.35 -23.65 11.57
C HIS A 151 -11.71 -22.16 11.60
N ASN A 152 -12.83 -21.77 10.99
CA ASN A 152 -13.26 -20.37 10.97
C ASN A 152 -13.62 -19.87 12.38
N GLN A 153 -14.24 -20.73 13.21
CA GLN A 153 -14.52 -20.40 14.61
C GLN A 153 -13.24 -20.25 15.43
N ALA A 154 -12.24 -21.11 15.23
CA ALA A 154 -10.93 -21.01 15.87
C ALA A 154 -10.20 -19.74 15.44
N LEU A 155 -10.26 -19.36 14.16
CA LEU A 155 -9.69 -18.09 13.67
C LEU A 155 -10.36 -16.87 14.31
N ILE A 156 -11.70 -16.86 14.41
CA ILE A 156 -12.44 -15.78 15.07
C ILE A 156 -12.09 -15.72 16.56
N ALA A 157 -12.00 -16.87 17.23
CA ALA A 157 -11.61 -16.94 18.64
C ALA A 157 -10.17 -16.43 18.87
N LEU A 158 -9.23 -16.80 17.99
CA LEU A 158 -7.86 -16.32 18.02
C LEU A 158 -7.79 -14.80 17.79
N ALA A 159 -8.52 -14.29 16.80
CA ALA A 159 -8.57 -12.86 16.50
C ALA A 159 -9.15 -12.05 17.67
N ARG A 160 -10.17 -12.58 18.36
CA ARG A 160 -10.72 -11.97 19.57
C ARG A 160 -9.73 -11.93 20.72
N ARG A 161 -9.04 -13.04 21.00
CA ARG A 161 -7.96 -13.04 22.00
C ARG A 161 -6.89 -12.00 21.67
N ARG A 162 -6.57 -11.81 20.38
CA ARG A 162 -5.67 -10.74 19.95
C ARG A 162 -6.23 -9.34 20.22
N CYS A 163 -7.53 -9.10 20.03
CA CYS A 163 -8.17 -7.83 20.43
C CYS A 163 -8.11 -7.60 21.95
N ASP A 164 -8.31 -8.63 22.76
CA ASP A 164 -8.19 -8.54 24.23
C ASP A 164 -6.78 -8.12 24.65
N VAL A 165 -5.78 -8.81 24.10
CA VAL A 165 -4.36 -8.52 24.39
C VAL A 165 -3.97 -7.12 23.89
N LEU A 166 -4.32 -6.76 22.65
CA LEU A 166 -4.02 -5.44 22.11
C LEU A 166 -4.69 -4.32 22.91
N PHE A 167 -5.94 -4.50 23.33
CA PHE A 167 -6.65 -3.54 24.15
C PHE A 167 -5.96 -3.33 25.51
N ALA A 168 -5.58 -4.41 26.19
CA ALA A 168 -4.86 -4.34 27.46
C ALA A 168 -3.49 -3.68 27.30
N MET A 169 -2.71 -4.09 26.28
CA MET A 169 -1.40 -3.52 25.98
C MET A 169 -1.47 -2.00 25.72
N MET A 170 -2.45 -1.54 24.93
CA MET A 170 -2.61 -0.11 24.64
C MET A 170 -3.13 0.69 25.84
N ARG A 171 -4.02 0.11 26.66
CA ARG A 171 -4.55 0.74 27.87
C ARG A 171 -3.48 0.90 28.94
N ASP A 172 -2.69 -0.15 29.16
CA ASP A 172 -1.74 -0.23 30.28
C ASP A 172 -0.31 0.16 29.88
N GLY A 173 -0.04 0.35 28.57
CA GLY A 173 1.30 0.61 28.06
C GLY A 173 2.26 -0.56 28.22
N THR A 174 1.74 -1.79 28.30
CA THR A 174 2.52 -3.00 28.62
C THR A 174 2.91 -3.77 27.37
N PHE A 175 4.09 -4.42 27.41
CA PHE A 175 4.55 -5.26 26.32
C PHE A 175 3.75 -6.55 26.18
N TYR A 176 3.82 -7.17 25.00
CA TYR A 176 3.14 -8.42 24.70
C TYR A 176 3.58 -9.50 25.70
N PRO A 177 2.66 -10.07 26.48
CA PRO A 177 3.00 -11.14 27.41
C PRO A 177 3.37 -12.38 26.58
N PRO A 178 4.53 -13.02 26.82
CA PRO A 178 4.82 -14.30 26.19
C PRO A 178 3.71 -15.28 26.60
N GLN A 179 3.01 -15.86 25.64
CA GLN A 179 2.10 -16.96 25.94
C GLN A 179 2.96 -18.09 26.50
N GLY A 180 2.63 -18.55 27.71
CA GLY A 180 3.38 -19.58 28.43
C GLY A 180 3.72 -20.78 27.56
N SER A 181 4.96 -21.24 27.73
CA SER A 181 5.51 -22.54 27.33
C SER A 181 4.61 -23.71 27.73
#